data_AF-A0A2D6Y4M2-F1
#
_entry.id   AF-A0A2D6Y4M2-F1
#
_cell.length_a   1.000
_cell.length_b   1.000
_cell.length_c   1.000
_cell.angle_alpha   90.00
_cell.angle_beta   90.00
_cell.angle_gamma   90.00
#
_symmetry.space_group_name_H-M   'P 1'
#
loop_
_entity.id
_entity.type
_entity.pdbx_description
1 polymer ?
#
loop_
_entity_poly.entity_id
_entity_poly.type
_entity_poly.pdbx_seq_one_letter_code
_entity_poly.pdbx_strand_id
1 'polypeptide(L)'
;MTDQRQSLPFEPKSAPKGPNQGSRQGRAKQPTRQEAIPKQVANRMARRVAVFTGLPSLAGMGVFVLSYFLMTRGIADIAPGVTLAGSGFFFLLGLAGLSYGVLSASWEQNNGSLLGIENVKPNLQRMRESIRAQKAAKD
;
A
#
# COMPACT_ATOMS: atom_id res chain seq x y z
N MET A 1 50.22 10.76 22.89
CA MET A 1 50.02 11.64 21.72
C MET A 1 48.64 11.35 21.19
N THR A 2 47.64 12.18 21.52
CA THR A 2 46.24 11.96 21.16
C THR A 2 45.95 12.75 19.88
N ASP A 3 45.75 12.02 18.79
CA ASP A 3 45.52 12.57 17.46
C ASP A 3 44.08 13.12 17.37
N GLN A 4 43.92 14.45 17.46
CA GLN A 4 42.63 15.11 17.23
C GLN A 4 42.36 15.16 15.72
N ARG A 5 41.51 14.25 15.23
CA ARG A 5 41.02 14.35 13.85
C ARG A 5 40.08 15.55 13.73
N GLN A 6 40.52 16.53 12.96
CA GLN A 6 39.75 17.73 12.62
C GLN A 6 38.73 17.37 11.53
N SER A 7 37.45 17.39 11.88
CA SER A 7 36.36 17.04 10.96
C SER A 7 36.17 18.11 9.88
N LEU A 8 35.97 17.69 8.64
CA LEU A 8 35.73 18.56 7.48
C LEU A 8 34.30 19.13 7.51
N PRO A 9 34.05 20.30 6.87
CA PRO A 9 32.80 21.06 7.03
C PRO A 9 31.53 20.41 6.46
N PHE A 10 31.62 19.21 5.89
CA PHE A 10 30.50 18.49 5.27
C PHE A 10 30.27 17.08 5.82
N GLU A 11 30.90 16.69 6.94
CA GLU A 11 30.56 15.43 7.59
C GLU A 11 29.20 15.52 8.32
N PRO A 12 28.18 14.74 7.92
CA PRO A 12 26.93 14.68 8.66
C PRO A 12 27.17 14.00 10.01
N LYS A 13 26.92 14.74 11.11
CA LYS A 13 27.02 14.25 12.49
C LYS A 13 26.26 12.94 12.67
N SER A 14 26.99 11.84 12.76
CA SER A 14 26.43 10.52 13.12
C SER A 14 26.26 10.46 14.63
N ALA A 15 25.01 10.48 15.10
CA ALA A 15 24.66 10.23 16.50
C ALA A 15 24.73 8.72 16.85
N PRO A 16 25.03 8.34 18.10
CA PRO A 16 25.41 6.98 18.46
C PRO A 16 24.23 5.99 18.46
N LYS A 17 24.54 4.75 18.06
CA LYS A 17 23.61 3.63 17.88
C LYS A 17 23.55 2.78 19.15
N GLY A 18 22.39 2.72 19.80
CA GLY A 18 22.07 1.71 20.84
C GLY A 18 21.56 0.39 20.23
N PRO A 19 21.64 -0.76 20.93
CA PRO A 19 21.43 -2.08 20.33
C PRO A 19 20.01 -2.67 20.52
N ASN A 20 19.49 -3.31 19.45
CA ASN A 20 18.55 -4.48 19.35
C ASN A 20 17.18 -4.43 20.08
N GLN A 21 16.08 -5.05 19.64
CA GLN A 21 15.70 -5.99 18.55
C GLN A 21 14.15 -5.93 18.51
N GLY A 22 13.49 -5.85 17.36
CA GLY A 22 12.83 -7.03 16.81
C GLY A 22 11.33 -6.85 16.52
N SER A 23 10.99 -6.47 15.28
CA SER A 23 9.78 -6.97 14.59
C SER A 23 9.98 -6.83 13.09
N ARG A 24 10.39 -7.93 12.45
CA ARG A 24 10.47 -8.05 10.98
C ARG A 24 9.05 -8.01 10.41
N GLN A 25 8.56 -6.83 10.07
CA GLN A 25 7.44 -6.69 9.14
C GLN A 25 8.02 -6.52 7.74
N GLY A 26 7.68 -7.47 6.87
CA GLY A 26 8.12 -7.52 5.49
C GLY A 26 7.90 -6.17 4.81
N ARG A 27 9.00 -5.51 4.46
CA ARG A 27 9.02 -4.26 3.73
C ARG A 27 8.54 -4.54 2.31
N ALA A 28 7.24 -4.44 2.09
CA ALA A 28 6.67 -4.34 0.75
C ALA A 28 7.45 -3.23 0.01
N LYS A 29 7.97 -3.56 -1.17
CA LYS A 29 8.79 -2.68 -2.00
C LYS A 29 8.10 -1.32 -2.13
N GLN A 30 8.69 -0.28 -1.53
CA GLN A 30 8.27 1.10 -1.71
C GLN A 30 8.49 1.47 -3.18
N PRO A 31 7.46 1.76 -3.98
CA PRO A 31 7.68 2.31 -5.29
C PRO A 31 8.21 3.74 -5.12
N THR A 32 9.38 3.96 -5.72
CA THR A 32 9.92 5.24 -6.22
C THR A 32 9.58 6.51 -5.44
N ARG A 33 10.61 7.07 -4.78
CA ARG A 33 10.70 8.46 -4.31
C ARG A 33 10.06 9.42 -5.33
N GLN A 34 8.83 9.84 -5.08
CA GLN A 34 8.29 11.11 -5.56
C GLN A 34 8.37 12.09 -4.38
N GLU A 35 8.72 13.33 -4.72
CA GLU A 35 8.97 14.48 -3.86
C GLU A 35 8.21 14.46 -2.53
N ALA A 36 8.92 14.78 -1.44
CA ALA A 36 8.53 14.65 -0.03
C ALA A 36 7.02 14.79 0.24
N ILE A 37 6.26 13.71 0.00
CA ILE A 37 4.83 13.66 0.29
C ILE A 37 4.69 13.90 1.80
N PRO A 38 3.93 14.92 2.22
CA PRO A 38 3.72 15.20 3.63
C PRO A 38 3.24 13.93 4.34
N LYS A 39 3.90 13.56 5.45
CA LYS A 39 3.63 12.30 6.17
C LYS A 39 2.14 12.10 6.49
N GLN A 40 1.41 13.19 6.71
CA GLN A 40 -0.04 13.18 6.95
C GLN A 40 -0.84 12.69 5.74
N VAL A 41 -0.48 13.12 4.53
CA VAL A 41 -1.10 12.69 3.27
C VAL A 41 -0.82 11.21 3.03
N ALA A 42 0.46 10.82 3.16
CA ALA A 42 0.88 9.43 3.02
C ALA A 42 0.16 8.51 4.02
N ASN A 43 -0.05 8.95 5.26
CA ASN A 43 -0.77 8.17 6.27
C ASN A 43 -2.26 8.01 5.93
N ARG A 44 -2.92 9.05 5.40
CA ARG A 44 -4.33 8.96 4.93
C ARG A 44 -4.46 8.04 3.71
N MET A 45 -3.54 8.14 2.77
CA MET A 45 -3.46 7.29 1.58
C MET A 45 -3.26 5.83 1.98
N ALA A 46 -2.27 5.56 2.83
CA ALA A 46 -1.99 4.22 3.34
C ALA A 46 -3.20 3.64 4.08
N ARG A 47 -3.89 4.43 4.92
CA ARG A 47 -5.11 3.97 5.61
C ARG A 47 -6.23 3.59 4.65
N ARG A 48 -6.49 4.40 3.62
CA ARG A 48 -7.54 4.08 2.62
C ARG A 48 -7.19 2.81 1.85
N VAL A 49 -5.96 2.69 1.37
CA VAL A 49 -5.49 1.46 0.69
C VAL A 49 -5.60 0.26 1.63
N ALA A 50 -5.16 0.38 2.89
CA ALA A 50 -5.24 -0.70 3.86
C ALA A 50 -6.68 -1.14 4.12
N VAL A 51 -7.63 -0.21 4.21
CA VAL A 51 -9.05 -0.54 4.42
C VAL A 51 -9.65 -1.17 3.15
N PHE A 52 -9.54 -0.52 1.99
CA PHE A 52 -10.18 -0.97 0.75
C PHE A 52 -9.54 -2.22 0.16
N THR A 53 -8.26 -2.49 0.41
CA THR A 53 -7.61 -3.73 -0.01
C THR A 53 -7.63 -4.78 1.08
N GLY A 54 -7.41 -4.38 2.34
CA GLY A 54 -7.31 -5.29 3.47
C GLY A 54 -8.63 -5.95 3.83
N LEU A 55 -9.74 -5.19 3.90
CA LEU A 55 -11.05 -5.78 4.22
C LEU A 55 -11.46 -6.86 3.19
N PRO A 56 -11.42 -6.60 1.87
CA PRO A 56 -11.73 -7.63 0.89
C PRO A 56 -10.72 -8.78 0.91
N SER A 57 -9.43 -8.51 1.10
CA SER A 57 -8.42 -9.59 1.16
C SER A 57 -8.66 -10.53 2.35
N LEU A 58 -8.99 -9.97 3.52
CA LEU A 58 -9.35 -10.74 4.70
C LEU A 58 -10.66 -11.50 4.48
N ALA A 59 -11.66 -10.91 3.80
CA ALA A 59 -12.88 -11.60 3.44
C ALA A 59 -12.62 -12.77 2.48
N GLY A 60 -11.79 -12.59 1.45
CA GLY A 60 -11.40 -13.65 0.52
C GLY A 60 -10.66 -14.80 1.20
N MET A 61 -9.74 -14.48 2.10
CA MET A 61 -9.08 -15.48 2.96
C MET A 61 -10.09 -16.17 3.88
N GLY A 62 -11.03 -15.42 4.45
CA GLY A 62 -12.12 -15.93 5.28
C GLY A 62 -12.98 -16.95 4.52
N VAL A 63 -13.44 -16.62 3.31
CA VAL A 63 -14.20 -17.55 2.46
C VAL A 63 -13.45 -18.86 2.26
N PHE A 64 -12.14 -18.79 2.00
CA PHE A 64 -11.31 -19.96 1.81
C PHE A 64 -11.22 -20.81 3.09
N VAL A 65 -10.93 -20.20 4.23
CA VAL A 65 -10.80 -20.88 5.53
C VAL A 65 -12.14 -21.47 5.99
N LEU A 66 -13.23 -20.71 5.87
CA LEU A 66 -14.57 -21.19 6.24
C LEU A 66 -14.99 -22.37 5.35
N SER A 67 -14.76 -22.29 4.05
CA SER A 67 -15.08 -23.40 3.13
C SER A 67 -14.32 -24.66 3.50
N TYR A 68 -13.01 -24.55 3.75
CA TYR A 68 -12.20 -25.67 4.20
C TYR A 68 -12.71 -26.28 5.51
N PHE A 69 -13.10 -25.45 6.48
CA PHE A 69 -13.64 -25.92 7.74
C PHE A 69 -14.99 -26.63 7.57
N LEU A 70 -15.91 -26.05 6.80
CA LEU A 70 -17.22 -26.62 6.50
C LEU A 70 -17.10 -27.98 5.79
N MET A 71 -16.19 -28.06 4.81
CA MET A 71 -15.88 -29.28 4.07
C MET A 71 -15.29 -30.36 4.99
N THR A 72 -14.29 -30.00 5.81
CA THR A 72 -13.61 -30.96 6.72
C THR A 72 -14.54 -31.49 7.81
N ARG A 73 -15.52 -30.70 8.24
CA ARG A 73 -16.53 -31.10 9.24
C ARG A 73 -17.71 -31.85 8.62
N GLY A 74 -17.77 -31.97 7.30
CA GLY A 74 -18.88 -32.62 6.59
C GLY A 74 -20.22 -31.88 6.72
N ILE A 75 -20.20 -30.58 7.05
CA ILE A 75 -21.42 -29.77 7.29
C ILE A 75 -22.06 -29.36 5.96
N ALA A 76 -21.23 -29.03 4.97
CA ALA A 76 -21.66 -28.62 3.64
C ALA A 76 -20.66 -29.12 2.59
N ASP A 77 -21.16 -29.69 1.50
CA ASP A 77 -20.37 -30.13 0.36
C ASP A 77 -20.20 -28.95 -0.61
N ILE A 78 -19.13 -28.17 -0.40
CA ILE A 78 -18.87 -26.97 -1.18
C ILE A 78 -17.95 -27.34 -2.35
N ALA A 79 -18.48 -27.25 -3.56
CA ALA A 79 -17.69 -27.45 -4.77
C ALA A 79 -16.45 -26.53 -4.76
N PRO A 80 -15.23 -27.05 -5.03
CA PRO A 80 -14.00 -26.25 -5.00
C PRO A 80 -14.07 -24.98 -5.87
N GLY A 81 -14.79 -25.05 -7.00
CA GLY A 81 -15.02 -23.91 -7.88
C GLY A 81 -15.77 -22.75 -7.23
N VAL A 82 -16.73 -23.04 -6.33
CA VAL A 82 -17.49 -22.00 -5.60
C VAL A 82 -16.57 -21.27 -4.62
N THR A 83 -15.74 -22.03 -3.89
CA THR A 83 -14.76 -21.45 -2.97
C THR A 83 -13.77 -20.58 -3.71
N LEU A 84 -13.24 -21.08 -4.84
CA LEU A 84 -12.28 -20.36 -5.66
C LEU A 84 -12.88 -19.09 -6.25
N ALA A 85 -14.11 -19.17 -6.78
CA ALA A 85 -14.82 -18.01 -7.30
C ALA A 85 -15.10 -16.97 -6.20
N GLY A 86 -15.56 -17.42 -5.03
CA GLY A 86 -15.83 -16.54 -3.89
C GLY A 86 -14.58 -15.84 -3.37
N SER A 87 -13.51 -16.60 -3.07
CA SER A 87 -12.24 -16.01 -2.63
C SER A 87 -11.63 -15.12 -3.71
N GLY A 88 -11.66 -15.57 -4.97
CA GLY A 88 -11.12 -14.86 -6.12
C GLY A 88 -11.83 -13.52 -6.35
N PHE A 89 -13.16 -13.48 -6.24
CA PHE A 89 -13.95 -12.25 -6.30
C PHE A 89 -13.49 -11.22 -5.28
N PHE A 90 -13.31 -11.64 -4.02
CA PHE A 90 -12.84 -10.74 -2.96
C PHE A 90 -11.40 -10.28 -3.15
N PHE A 91 -10.51 -11.13 -3.67
CA PHE A 91 -9.16 -10.71 -4.02
C PHE A 91 -9.14 -9.70 -5.17
N LEU A 92 -9.96 -9.90 -6.21
CA LEU A 92 -10.12 -8.93 -7.30
C LEU A 92 -10.70 -7.60 -6.79
N LEU A 93 -11.67 -7.67 -5.88
CA LEU A 93 -12.22 -6.49 -5.22
C LEU A 93 -11.14 -5.78 -4.39
N GLY A 94 -10.27 -6.51 -3.70
CA GLY A 94 -9.12 -5.95 -2.99
C GLY A 94 -8.11 -5.24 -3.91
N LEU A 95 -7.86 -5.80 -5.10
CA LEU A 95 -7.02 -5.19 -6.12
C LEU A 95 -7.63 -3.90 -6.68
N ALA A 96 -8.95 -3.92 -6.94
CA ALA A 96 -9.69 -2.71 -7.31
C ALA A 96 -9.66 -1.67 -6.18
N GLY A 97 -9.81 -2.10 -4.93
CA GLY A 97 -9.68 -1.27 -3.74
C GLY A 97 -8.30 -0.65 -3.57
N LEU A 98 -7.23 -1.33 -4.01
CA LEU A 98 -5.88 -0.79 -4.01
C LEU A 98 -5.77 0.38 -4.99
N SER A 99 -6.28 0.17 -6.20
CA SER A 99 -6.31 1.20 -7.24
C SER A 99 -7.15 2.42 -6.80
N TYR A 100 -8.32 2.17 -6.22
CA TYR A 100 -9.18 3.22 -5.69
C TYR A 100 -8.53 3.95 -4.52
N GLY A 101 -7.92 3.25 -3.56
CA GLY A 101 -7.28 3.86 -2.39
C GLY A 101 -6.11 4.78 -2.75
N VAL A 102 -5.36 4.43 -3.80
CA VAL A 102 -4.27 5.27 -4.33
C VAL A 102 -4.83 6.50 -5.05
N LEU A 103 -5.83 6.33 -5.92
CA LEU A 103 -6.37 7.42 -6.73
C LEU A 103 -7.32 8.37 -5.96
N SER A 104 -8.03 7.87 -4.95
CA SER A 104 -8.93 8.65 -4.09
C SER A 104 -8.17 9.58 -3.12
N ALA A 105 -6.89 9.33 -2.88
CA ALA A 105 -6.11 10.12 -1.93
C ALA A 105 -5.99 11.58 -2.41
N SER A 106 -6.33 12.51 -1.52
CA SER A 106 -6.06 13.93 -1.74
C SER A 106 -4.57 14.18 -1.52
N TRP A 107 -3.91 14.76 -2.52
CA TRP A 107 -2.50 15.11 -2.47
C TRP A 107 -2.27 16.50 -1.85
N GLU A 108 -3.32 17.30 -1.70
CA GLU A 108 -3.28 18.55 -0.95
C GLU A 108 -3.26 18.32 0.58
N GLN A 109 -2.72 19.30 1.30
CA GLN A 109 -2.70 19.33 2.77
C GLN A 109 -4.11 19.27 3.37
N ASN A 110 -5.09 19.86 2.67
CA ASN A 110 -6.46 20.00 3.12
C ASN A 110 -7.17 18.65 3.23
N ASN A 111 -8.14 18.55 4.14
CA ASN A 111 -8.91 17.32 4.31
C ASN A 111 -9.86 17.19 3.12
N GLY A 112 -9.45 16.46 2.08
CA GLY A 112 -10.36 16.03 1.03
C GLY A 112 -11.54 15.23 1.60
N SER A 113 -12.59 15.06 0.80
CA SER A 113 -13.80 14.29 1.15
C SER A 113 -13.49 12.91 1.73
N LEU A 114 -14.37 12.39 2.60
CA LEU A 114 -14.23 11.09 3.28
C LEU A 114 -13.92 9.95 2.31
N LEU A 115 -14.60 9.93 1.16
CA LEU A 115 -14.41 8.95 0.08
C LEU A 115 -13.41 9.41 -1.00
N GLY A 116 -13.11 10.71 -1.09
CA GLY A 116 -12.08 11.26 -1.98
C GLY A 116 -12.33 11.09 -3.47
N ILE A 117 -13.59 10.89 -3.88
CA ILE A 117 -14.02 10.66 -5.27
C ILE A 117 -13.59 11.84 -6.17
N GLU A 118 -13.51 13.04 -5.60
CA GLU A 118 -13.13 14.27 -6.29
C GLU A 118 -11.67 14.25 -6.75
N ASN A 119 -10.81 13.48 -6.07
CA ASN A 119 -9.39 13.35 -6.39
C ASN A 119 -9.12 12.26 -7.43
N VAL A 120 -10.07 11.35 -7.67
CA VAL A 120 -9.88 10.20 -8.57
C VAL A 120 -9.63 10.66 -10.01
N LYS A 121 -10.46 11.56 -10.53
CA LYS A 121 -10.35 12.07 -11.91
C LYS A 121 -9.04 12.84 -12.15
N PRO A 122 -8.66 13.86 -11.34
CA PRO A 122 -7.41 14.59 -11.56
C PRO A 122 -6.17 13.71 -11.34
N ASN A 123 -6.17 12.82 -10.34
CA ASN A 123 -5.04 11.91 -10.11
C ASN A 123 -4.87 10.91 -11.27
N LEU A 124 -5.96 10.43 -11.85
CA LEU A 124 -5.92 9.54 -13.02
C LEU A 124 -5.38 10.27 -14.25
N GLN A 125 -5.73 11.53 -14.47
CA GLN A 125 -5.18 12.34 -15.55
C GLN A 125 -3.67 12.56 -15.38
N ARG A 126 -3.22 12.99 -14.20
CA ARG A 126 -1.78 13.13 -13.88
C ARG A 126 -1.01 11.83 -14.11
N MET A 127 -1.58 10.69 -13.73
CA MET A 127 -0.98 9.38 -13.97
C MET A 127 -0.85 9.09 -15.48
N ARG A 128 -1.91 9.32 -16.27
CA ARG A 128 -1.87 9.10 -17.73
C ARG A 128 -0.85 10.01 -18.42
N GLU A 129 -0.78 11.28 -18.01
CA GLU A 129 0.21 12.23 -18.50
C GLU A 129 1.64 11.78 -18.16
N SER A 130 1.88 11.33 -16.93
CA SER A 130 3.21 10.81 -16.52
C SER A 130 3.63 9.56 -17.30
N ILE A 131 2.68 8.67 -17.64
CA ILE A 131 2.95 7.48 -18.46
C ILE A 131 3.27 7.87 -19.90
N ARG A 132 2.54 8.86 -20.44
CA ARG A 132 2.79 9.39 -21.79
C ARG A 132 4.15 10.06 -21.89
N ALA A 133 4.51 10.88 -20.89
CA ALA A 133 5.81 11.53 -20.81
C ALA A 133 6.96 10.51 -20.70
N GLN A 134 6.80 9.44 -19.91
CA GLN A 134 7.79 8.37 -19.82
C GLN A 134 7.94 7.57 -21.13
N LYS A 135 6.86 7.38 -21.89
CA LYS A 135 6.93 6.77 -23.22
C LYS A 135 7.68 7.67 -24.20
N ALA A 136 7.37 8.97 -24.22
CA ALA A 136 8.02 9.93 -25.10
C ALA A 136 9.50 10.19 -24.76
N ALA A 137 9.93 9.94 -23.52
CA ALA A 137 11.34 10.03 -23.11
C ALA A 137 12.16 8.77 -23.43
N LYS A 138 11.51 7.70 -23.91
CA LYS A 138 12.15 6.43 -24.25
C LYS A 138 12.34 6.24 -25.76
N ASP A 139 11.66 7.05 -26.57
CA ASP A 139 11.84 7.20 -28.02
C ASP A 139 12.86 8.31 -28.31
#